data_AF-S9SKX5-F1
#
_entry.id   AF-S9SKX5-F1
#
_cell.length_a   1.000
_cell.length_b   1.000
_cell.length_c   1.000
_cell.angle_alpha   90.00
_cell.angle_beta   90.00
_cell.angle_gamma   90.00
#
_symmetry.space_group_name_H-M   'P 1'
#
loop_
_entity.id
_entity.type
_entity.pdbx_description
1 polymer ?
#
loop_
_entity_poly.entity_id
_entity_poly.type
_entity_poly.pdbx_seq_one_letter_code
_entity_poly.pdbx_strand_id
1 'polypeptide(L)'
;MERVTKSLKIDAKATELIAMITFLFPTNGEKERLIHECAEMNMKDINKYVYEYRKQKIKSTMYFSITEFNEYWNESRKKALERLFQEPLHESKLRKMNIDHSERIFQIHSKQPYDIRFMNFLLYL
;
A
#
# COMPACT_ATOMS: atom_id res chain seq x y z
N MET A 1 5.43 6.08 -15.33
CA MET A 1 6.42 5.56 -14.36
C MET A 1 7.85 5.81 -14.81
N GLU A 2 8.17 5.66 -16.09
CA GLU A 2 9.52 5.90 -16.63
C GLU A 2 10.13 7.26 -16.23
N ARG A 3 9.33 8.34 -16.25
CA ARG A 3 9.79 9.66 -15.79
C ARG A 3 10.23 9.65 -14.33
N VAL A 4 9.39 9.12 -13.42
CA VAL A 4 9.69 9.05 -11.98
C VAL A 4 10.97 8.25 -11.74
N THR A 5 11.09 7.07 -12.36
CA THR A 5 12.27 6.22 -12.16
C THR A 5 13.55 6.87 -12.70
N LYS A 6 13.49 7.58 -13.82
CA LYS A 6 14.64 8.34 -14.34
C LYS A 6 15.00 9.53 -13.46
N SER A 7 14.02 10.36 -13.09
CA SER A 7 14.24 11.57 -12.27
C SER A 7 14.79 11.24 -10.89
N LEU A 8 14.27 10.20 -10.25
CA LEU A 8 14.69 9.78 -8.91
C LEU A 8 15.82 8.73 -8.93
N LYS A 9 16.37 8.42 -10.11
CA LYS A 9 17.43 7.40 -10.32
C LYS A 9 17.08 6.05 -9.66
N ILE A 10 15.82 5.65 -9.75
CA ILE A 10 15.33 4.38 -9.23
C ILE A 10 15.71 3.26 -10.20
N ASP A 11 16.48 2.29 -9.73
CA ASP A 11 16.82 1.09 -10.50
C ASP A 11 15.54 0.35 -10.92
N ALA A 12 15.42 -0.03 -12.19
CA ALA A 12 14.30 -0.78 -12.71
C ALA A 12 14.07 -2.12 -11.98
N LYS A 13 15.11 -2.67 -11.34
CA LYS A 13 15.04 -3.88 -10.50
C LYS A 13 14.34 -3.65 -9.17
N ALA A 14 14.14 -2.40 -8.73
CA ALA A 14 13.40 -2.05 -7.52
C ALA A 14 11.88 -2.18 -7.72
N THR A 15 11.45 -3.35 -8.20
CA THR A 15 10.08 -3.63 -8.64
C THR A 15 9.04 -3.38 -7.56
N GLU A 16 9.32 -3.72 -6.30
CA GLU A 16 8.40 -3.46 -5.19
C GLU A 16 8.22 -1.96 -4.92
N LEU A 17 9.31 -1.19 -4.91
CA LEU A 17 9.24 0.27 -4.74
C LEU A 17 8.48 0.93 -5.89
N ILE A 18 8.77 0.51 -7.14
CA ILE A 18 8.08 1.01 -8.32
C ILE A 18 6.58 0.71 -8.24
N ALA A 19 6.20 -0.51 -7.84
CA ALA A 19 4.82 -0.91 -7.65
C ALA A 19 4.12 -0.07 -6.56
N MET A 20 4.78 0.12 -5.41
CA MET A 20 4.30 0.96 -4.32
C MET A 20 4.08 2.40 -4.77
N ILE A 21 5.03 3.00 -5.48
CA ILE A 21 4.91 4.37 -6.00
C ILE A 21 3.75 4.45 -6.99
N THR A 22 3.64 3.50 -7.91
CA THR A 22 2.57 3.46 -8.91
C THR A 22 1.19 3.41 -8.24
N PHE A 23 1.08 2.64 -7.15
CA PHE A 23 -0.14 2.49 -6.38
C PHE A 23 -0.49 3.73 -5.55
N LEU A 24 0.47 4.28 -4.81
CA LEU A 24 0.25 5.39 -3.87
C LEU A 24 0.14 6.76 -4.53
N PHE A 25 0.75 6.92 -5.71
CA PHE A 25 0.79 8.17 -6.48
C PHE A 25 0.20 7.93 -7.88
N PRO A 26 -1.12 7.63 -8.00
CA PRO A 26 -1.71 7.22 -9.27
C PRO A 26 -1.72 8.36 -10.31
N THR A 27 -1.94 9.60 -9.88
CA THR A 27 -2.07 10.75 -10.77
C THR A 27 -0.73 11.35 -11.19
N ASN A 28 -0.70 12.10 -12.30
CA ASN A 28 0.51 12.81 -12.72
C ASN A 28 0.90 13.89 -11.71
N GLY A 29 -0.05 14.63 -11.13
CA GLY A 29 0.24 15.63 -10.11
C GLY A 29 0.89 15.04 -8.86
N GLU A 30 0.41 13.88 -8.39
CA GLU A 30 1.03 13.17 -7.25
C GLU A 30 2.45 12.69 -7.57
N LYS A 31 2.70 12.23 -8.82
CA LYS A 31 4.05 11.84 -9.27
C LYS A 31 5.01 13.02 -9.35
N GLU A 32 4.55 14.18 -9.83
CA GLU A 32 5.37 15.39 -9.83
C GLU A 32 5.71 15.84 -8.41
N ARG A 33 4.75 15.79 -7.49
CA ARG A 33 4.98 16.07 -6.07
C ARG A 33 6.03 15.12 -5.48
N LEU A 34 5.91 13.82 -5.75
CA LEU A 34 6.90 12.83 -5.33
C LEU A 34 8.30 13.16 -5.87
N ILE A 35 8.42 13.48 -7.17
CA ILE A 35 9.70 13.85 -7.78
C ILE A 35 10.31 15.06 -7.06
N HIS A 36 9.50 16.09 -6.81
CA HIS A 36 9.94 17.31 -6.14
C HIS A 36 10.39 17.04 -4.69
N GLU A 37 9.58 16.34 -3.90
CA GLU A 37 9.87 16.05 -2.49
C GLU A 37 11.05 15.08 -2.31
N CYS A 38 11.36 14.26 -3.31
CA CYS A 38 12.44 13.26 -3.26
C CYS A 38 13.67 13.60 -4.12
N ALA A 39 13.75 14.78 -4.75
CA ALA A 39 14.73 15.07 -5.81
C ALA A 39 16.20 14.84 -5.39
N GLU A 40 16.53 15.13 -4.13
CA GLU A 40 17.89 15.02 -3.57
C GLU A 40 18.07 13.80 -2.65
N MET A 41 17.04 12.97 -2.51
CA MET A 41 17.07 11.80 -1.65
C MET A 41 17.80 10.64 -2.32
N ASN A 42 18.57 9.89 -1.53
CA ASN A 42 19.07 8.59 -1.97
C ASN A 42 17.94 7.54 -1.93
N MET A 43 18.19 6.37 -2.52
CA MET A 43 17.23 5.27 -2.60
C MET A 43 16.64 4.85 -1.24
N LYS A 44 17.47 4.82 -0.18
CA LYS A 44 17.02 4.43 1.16
C LYS A 44 16.01 5.45 1.71
N ASP A 45 16.30 6.73 1.52
CA ASP A 45 15.43 7.81 1.97
C ASP A 45 14.15 7.90 1.15
N ILE A 46 14.20 7.64 -0.17
CA ILE A 46 13.01 7.51 -1.01
C ILE A 46 12.11 6.36 -0.53
N ASN A 47 12.69 5.18 -0.25
CA ASN A 47 11.93 4.05 0.30
C ASN A 47 11.25 4.42 1.63
N LYS A 48 11.99 5.10 2.52
CA LYS A 48 11.46 5.58 3.80
C LYS A 48 10.32 6.57 3.59
N TYR A 49 10.48 7.54 2.69
CA TYR A 49 9.46 8.51 2.35
C TYR A 49 8.17 7.83 1.87
N VAL A 50 8.28 6.90 0.90
CA VAL A 50 7.13 6.16 0.36
C VAL A 50 6.45 5.32 1.46
N TYR A 51 7.23 4.73 2.37
CA TYR A 51 6.71 3.98 3.51
C TYR A 51 5.95 4.87 4.50
N GLU A 52 6.47 6.03 4.85
CA GLU A 52 5.77 6.98 5.72
C GLU A 52 4.52 7.55 5.05
N TYR A 53 4.57 7.83 3.75
CA TYR A 53 3.40 8.25 2.97
C TYR A 53 2.29 7.20 2.97
N ARG A 54 2.66 5.91 2.86
CA ARG A 54 1.71 4.79 3.02
C ARG A 54 1.01 4.86 4.37
N LYS A 55 1.76 5.01 5.48
CA LYS A 55 1.16 5.08 6.83
C LYS A 55 0.18 6.25 6.95
N GLN A 56 0.51 7.40 6.36
CA GLN A 56 -0.39 8.55 6.34
C GLN A 56 -1.67 8.24 5.55
N LYS A 57 -1.55 7.58 4.39
CA LYS A 57 -2.71 7.14 3.59
C LYS A 57 -3.58 6.14 4.34
N ILE A 58 -3.00 5.19 5.09
CA ILE A 58 -3.77 4.25 5.92
C ILE A 58 -4.62 5.06 6.91
N LYS A 59 -4.02 6.00 7.63
CA LYS A 59 -4.73 6.84 8.60
C LYS A 59 -5.84 7.68 7.98
N SER A 60 -5.66 8.20 6.76
CA SER A 60 -6.65 9.07 6.12
C SER A 60 -7.72 8.35 5.31
N THR A 61 -7.51 7.08 4.96
CA THR A 61 -8.42 6.31 4.09
C THR A 61 -8.91 5.01 4.70
N MET A 62 -8.56 4.74 5.96
CA MET A 62 -9.05 3.57 6.70
C MET A 62 -10.58 3.50 6.65
N TYR A 63 -11.07 2.27 6.67
CA TYR A 63 -12.50 2.03 6.84
C TYR A 63 -12.94 2.48 8.22
N PHE A 64 -14.04 3.24 8.29
CA PHE A 64 -14.59 3.75 9.54
C PHE A 64 -15.26 2.66 10.37
N SER A 65 -15.70 1.58 9.72
CA SER A 65 -16.39 0.48 10.36
C SER A 65 -16.15 -0.85 9.65
N ILE A 66 -16.44 -1.94 10.35
CA ILE A 66 -16.46 -3.28 9.75
C ILE A 66 -17.53 -3.39 8.64
N THR A 67 -18.66 -2.69 8.78
CA THR A 67 -19.72 -2.67 7.77
C THR A 67 -19.22 -2.10 6.46
N GLU A 68 -18.55 -0.94 6.50
CA GLU A 68 -17.94 -0.34 5.30
C GLU A 68 -16.89 -1.27 4.70
N PHE A 69 -16.05 -1.91 5.52
CA PHE A 69 -15.08 -2.87 5.01
C PHE A 69 -15.74 -4.06 4.30
N ASN A 70 -16.81 -4.61 4.87
CA ASN A 70 -17.54 -5.75 4.32
C ASN A 70 -18.23 -5.41 2.99
N GLU A 71 -18.78 -4.20 2.84
CA GLU A 71 -19.34 -3.72 1.57
C GLU A 71 -18.29 -3.78 0.45
N TYR A 72 -17.12 -3.16 0.68
CA TYR A 72 -16.02 -3.19 -0.29
C TYR A 72 -15.46 -4.59 -0.51
N TRP A 73 -15.40 -5.41 0.54
CA TRP A 73 -14.94 -6.80 0.46
C TRP A 73 -15.81 -7.65 -0.47
N ASN A 74 -17.13 -7.50 -0.35
CA ASN A 74 -18.12 -8.23 -1.14
C ASN A 74 -18.09 -7.80 -2.61
N GLU A 75 -17.80 -6.54 -2.90
CA GLU A 75 -17.59 -6.07 -4.28
C GLU A 75 -16.25 -6.54 -4.86
N SER A 76 -15.16 -6.39 -4.09
CA SER A 76 -13.82 -6.77 -4.52
C SER A 76 -12.86 -6.91 -3.34
N ARG A 77 -12.62 -8.17 -2.94
CA ARG A 77 -11.65 -8.53 -1.90
C ARG A 77 -10.29 -7.87 -2.10
N LYS A 78 -9.81 -7.89 -3.35
CA LYS A 78 -8.53 -7.28 -3.72
C LYS A 78 -8.54 -5.79 -3.39
N LYS A 79 -9.50 -5.02 -3.92
CA LYS A 79 -9.54 -3.57 -3.68
C LYS A 79 -9.73 -3.26 -2.20
N ALA A 80 -10.52 -4.07 -1.49
CA ALA A 80 -10.74 -3.90 -0.07
C ALA A 80 -9.44 -4.04 0.74
N LEU A 81 -8.66 -5.08 0.44
CA LEU A 81 -7.35 -5.29 1.05
C LEU A 81 -6.33 -4.22 0.62
N GLU A 82 -6.29 -3.87 -0.66
CA GLU A 82 -5.39 -2.82 -1.17
C GLU A 82 -5.66 -1.48 -0.46
N ARG A 83 -6.93 -1.13 -0.20
CA ARG A 83 -7.29 0.05 0.60
C ARG A 83 -6.95 -0.12 2.08
N LEU A 84 -7.18 -1.29 2.65
CA LEU A 84 -6.89 -1.55 4.07
C LEU A 84 -5.39 -1.40 4.38
N PHE A 85 -4.52 -1.98 3.54
CA PHE A 85 -3.07 -2.00 3.74
C PHE A 85 -2.32 -0.87 3.04
N GLN A 86 -2.98 -0.17 2.10
CA GLN A 86 -2.38 0.80 1.19
C GLN A 86 -1.16 0.22 0.44
N GLU A 87 -1.33 -0.99 -0.10
CA GLU A 87 -0.32 -1.75 -0.81
C GLU A 87 -0.90 -2.35 -2.10
N PRO A 88 -0.12 -2.41 -3.20
CA PRO A 88 -0.53 -3.17 -4.37
C PRO A 88 -0.50 -4.68 -4.07
N LEU A 89 -1.62 -5.35 -4.34
CA LEU A 89 -1.76 -6.78 -4.11
C LEU A 89 -1.92 -7.51 -5.45
N HIS A 90 -0.85 -8.21 -5.83
CA HIS A 90 -0.90 -9.11 -6.97
C HIS A 90 -1.59 -10.43 -6.58
N GLU A 91 -2.14 -11.13 -7.57
CA GLU A 91 -2.81 -12.42 -7.38
C GLU A 91 -1.95 -13.42 -6.60
N SER A 92 -0.62 -13.40 -6.79
CA SER A 92 0.31 -14.26 -6.05
C SER A 92 0.35 -13.97 -4.55
N LYS A 93 0.15 -12.71 -4.12
CA LYS A 93 0.03 -12.34 -2.70
C LYS A 93 -1.34 -12.73 -2.17
N LEU A 94 -2.40 -12.47 -2.94
CA LEU A 94 -3.78 -12.81 -2.56
C LEU A 94 -3.98 -14.31 -2.34
N ARG A 95 -3.39 -15.16 -3.21
CA ARG A 95 -3.42 -16.62 -3.06
C ARG A 95 -2.80 -17.16 -1.77
N LYS A 96 -1.98 -16.37 -1.07
CA LYS A 96 -1.40 -16.76 0.23
C LYS A 96 -2.38 -16.56 1.39
N MET A 97 -3.46 -15.82 1.16
CA MET A 97 -4.50 -15.59 2.15
C MET A 97 -5.45 -16.80 2.13
N ASN A 98 -5.26 -17.72 3.07
CA ASN A 98 -6.10 -18.93 3.23
C ASN A 98 -7.40 -18.67 4.02
N ILE A 99 -7.70 -17.41 4.35
CA ILE A 99 -8.83 -17.03 5.20
C ILE A 99 -9.78 -16.11 4.43
N ASP A 100 -11.07 -16.43 4.48
CA ASP A 100 -12.14 -15.70 3.82
C ASP A 100 -13.06 -14.92 4.79
N HIS A 101 -12.58 -14.72 6.03
CA HIS A 101 -13.33 -14.03 7.06
C HIS A 101 -12.90 -12.56 7.15
N SER A 102 -13.61 -11.71 6.42
CA SER A 102 -13.39 -10.25 6.40
C SER A 102 -13.40 -9.63 7.80
N GLU A 103 -14.30 -10.08 8.69
CA GLU A 103 -14.37 -9.61 10.08
C GLU A 103 -13.07 -9.84 10.85
N ARG A 104 -12.52 -11.05 10.78
CA ARG A 104 -11.26 -11.38 11.43
C ARG A 104 -10.12 -10.56 10.85
N ILE A 105 -10.11 -10.35 9.54
CA ILE A 105 -9.08 -9.55 8.88
C ILE A 105 -9.09 -8.11 9.40
N PHE A 106 -10.27 -7.49 9.40
CA PHE A 106 -10.45 -6.12 9.87
C PHE A 106 -10.11 -5.98 11.36
N GLN A 107 -10.56 -6.91 12.21
CA GLN A 107 -10.29 -6.88 13.64
C GLN A 107 -8.79 -7.01 13.96
N ILE A 108 -8.07 -7.92 13.28
CA ILE A 108 -6.63 -8.05 13.49
C ILE A 108 -5.94 -6.76 13.05
N HIS A 109 -6.26 -6.25 11.85
CA HIS A 109 -5.61 -5.05 11.31
C HIS A 109 -5.84 -3.83 12.22
N SER A 110 -7.06 -3.62 12.68
CA SER A 110 -7.44 -2.49 13.55
C SER A 110 -6.82 -2.55 14.95
N LYS A 111 -6.30 -3.71 15.39
CA LYS A 111 -5.59 -3.88 16.66
C LYS A 111 -4.08 -3.70 16.55
N GLN A 112 -3.53 -3.73 15.34
CA GLN A 112 -2.10 -3.54 15.10
C GLN A 112 -1.77 -2.04 15.01
N PRO A 113 -0.50 -1.65 15.19
CA PRO A 113 -0.08 -0.33 14.77
C PRO A 113 -0.45 -0.16 13.28
N TYR A 114 -0.94 1.03 12.89
CA TYR A 114 -1.44 1.37 11.54
C TYR A 114 -0.37 1.31 10.42
N ASP A 115 0.62 0.43 10.53
CA ASP A 115 1.73 0.27 9.62
C ASP A 115 2.07 -1.20 9.29
N ILE A 116 1.32 -2.19 9.79
CA ILE A 116 1.55 -3.59 9.44
C ILE A 116 1.46 -3.84 7.92
N ARG A 117 2.48 -4.49 7.36
CA ARG A 117 2.53 -4.85 5.93
C ARG A 117 1.65 -6.07 5.66
N PHE A 118 1.07 -6.19 4.47
CA PHE A 118 0.18 -7.32 4.13
C PHE A 118 0.85 -8.69 4.40
N MET A 119 2.10 -8.87 3.98
CA MET A 119 2.81 -10.15 4.19
C MET A 119 3.08 -10.46 5.66
N ASN A 120 3.33 -9.44 6.49
CA ASN A 120 3.54 -9.62 7.93
C ASN A 120 2.21 -9.89 8.63
N PHE A 121 1.14 -9.25 8.15
CA PHE A 121 -0.22 -9.50 8.62
C PHE A 121 -0.64 -10.96 8.44
N LEU A 122 -0.22 -11.63 7.37
CA LEU A 122 -0.50 -13.05 7.16
C LEU A 122 0.04 -13.95 8.29
N LEU A 123 1.02 -13.52 9.09
CA LEU A 123 1.55 -14.29 10.23
C LEU A 123 0.58 -14.34 11.42
N TYR A 124 -0.45 -13.50 11.43
CA TYR A 124 -1.45 -13.39 12.50
C TYR A 124 -2.81 -14.01 12.12
N LEU A 125 -2.96 -14.41 10.85
CA LEU A 125 -4.15 -15.08 10.32
C LEU A 125 -4.11 -16.57 10.63
#